data_AF-A0A7Z9WNV6-F1
#
_entry.id   AF-A0A7Z9WNV6-F1
#
_cell.length_a   1.000
_cell.length_b   1.000
_cell.length_c   1.000
_cell.angle_alpha   90.00
_cell.angle_beta   90.00
_cell.angle_gamma   90.00
#
_symmetry.space_group_name_H-M   'P 1'
#
loop_
_entity.id
_entity.type
_entity.pdbx_description
1 polymer ?
#
loop_
_entity_poly.entity_id
_entity_poly.type
_entity_poly.pdbx_seq_one_letter_code
_entity_poly.pdbx_strand_id
1 'polypeptide(L)'
;MEIPYRLRRITPGHRLCAGCSHPIIVKQVFLGLPPGVPVVACTATGCLEVSTTLYPDNAWNIPWIHSAFENAAATAAGIESAYRALKKRGKIKREVKIVAFAGDGGTHDIGLQALSGALERRHNMVYACLDNEAYMNTGIQRSSATPLGAST
;
A
#
# COMPACT_ATOMS: atom_id res chain seq x y z
N MET A 1 11.02 21.26 -11.04
CA MET A 1 10.83 19.89 -10.53
C MET A 1 10.35 19.03 -11.68
N GLU A 2 11.27 18.43 -12.41
CA GLU A 2 10.94 17.59 -13.56
C GLU A 2 10.54 16.21 -13.02
N ILE A 3 9.25 15.86 -13.12
CA ILE A 3 8.77 14.53 -12.72
C ILE A 3 9.29 13.54 -13.76
N PRO A 4 10.26 12.66 -13.44
CA PRO A 4 10.82 11.78 -14.44
C PRO A 4 9.75 10.78 -14.84
N TYR A 5 9.24 10.89 -16.07
CA TYR A 5 8.30 9.94 -16.68
C TYR A 5 8.81 8.48 -16.69
N ARG A 6 10.11 8.27 -16.41
CA ARG A 6 10.84 7.01 -16.57
C ARG A 6 10.75 6.02 -15.40
N LEU A 7 10.14 6.36 -14.26
CA LEU A 7 9.85 5.38 -13.19
C LEU A 7 8.38 5.38 -12.81
N ARG A 8 7.53 4.90 -13.72
CA ARG A 8 6.14 4.52 -13.38
C ARG A 8 6.20 3.28 -12.48
N ARG A 9 6.14 3.50 -11.16
CA ARG A 9 6.14 2.44 -10.14
C ARG A 9 4.80 1.68 -10.09
N ILE A 10 3.74 2.32 -10.54
CA ILE A 10 2.46 1.70 -10.92
C ILE A 10 2.21 1.98 -12.41
N THR A 11 1.94 0.94 -13.20
CA THR A 11 1.75 1.04 -14.66
C THR A 11 0.27 1.25 -15.03
N PRO A 12 -0.01 1.78 -16.23
CA PRO A 12 -1.33 1.62 -16.84
C PRO A 12 -1.67 0.13 -17.03
N GLY A 13 -2.96 -0.19 -17.19
CA GLY A 13 -3.41 -1.57 -17.41
C GLY A 13 -3.96 -2.26 -16.15
N HIS A 14 -4.47 -1.50 -15.18
CA HIS A 14 -5.21 -2.02 -14.02
C HIS A 14 -6.73 -1.85 -14.21
N ARG A 15 -7.54 -2.61 -13.46
CA ARG A 15 -9.00 -2.67 -13.57
C ARG A 15 -9.76 -1.77 -12.58
N LEU A 16 -9.07 -0.80 -11.98
CA LEU A 16 -9.72 0.22 -11.14
C LEU A 16 -10.74 1.00 -11.98
N CYS A 17 -11.85 1.41 -11.36
CA CYS A 17 -12.93 2.14 -12.02
C CYS A 17 -12.41 3.39 -12.76
N ALA A 18 -13.11 3.78 -13.83
CA ALA A 18 -12.83 5.05 -14.50
C ALA A 18 -12.98 6.22 -13.50
N GLY A 19 -11.94 7.03 -13.37
CA GLY A 19 -11.91 8.13 -12.39
C GLY A 19 -11.58 7.70 -10.95
N CYS A 20 -11.19 6.44 -10.71
CA CYS A 20 -10.76 6.01 -9.39
C CYS A 20 -9.58 6.84 -8.87
N SER A 21 -9.65 7.28 -7.61
CA SER A 21 -8.62 8.08 -6.94
C SER A 21 -7.45 7.24 -6.43
N HIS A 22 -7.65 5.97 -6.09
CA HIS A 22 -6.60 5.06 -5.58
C HIS A 22 -5.31 5.04 -6.42
N PRO A 23 -5.33 4.82 -7.75
CA PRO A 23 -4.09 4.75 -8.53
C PRO A 23 -3.41 6.12 -8.64
N ILE A 24 -4.19 7.21 -8.59
CA ILE A 24 -3.66 8.58 -8.57
C ILE A 24 -2.93 8.83 -7.25
N ILE A 25 -3.54 8.49 -6.11
CA ILE A 25 -2.94 8.65 -4.79
C ILE A 25 -1.66 7.81 -4.68
N VAL A 26 -1.69 6.54 -5.07
CA VAL A 26 -0.51 5.66 -5.09
C VAL A 26 0.62 6.26 -5.93
N LYS A 27 0.29 6.79 -7.12
CA LYS A 27 1.27 7.48 -7.97
C LYS A 27 1.86 8.71 -7.26
N GLN A 28 1.04 9.54 -6.61
CA GLN A 28 1.51 10.71 -5.87
C GLN A 28 2.43 10.34 -4.70
N VAL A 29 2.08 9.30 -3.92
CA VAL A 29 2.93 8.77 -2.84
C VAL A 29 4.31 8.39 -3.38
N PHE A 30 4.36 7.74 -4.54
CA PHE A 30 5.63 7.40 -5.18
C PHE A 30 6.39 8.58 -5.79
N LEU A 31 5.70 9.62 -6.24
CA LEU A 31 6.35 10.85 -6.70
C LEU A 31 6.99 11.64 -5.56
N GLY A 32 6.49 11.50 -4.34
CA GLY A 32 7.10 12.08 -3.14
C GLY A 32 8.42 11.41 -2.72
N LEU A 33 8.80 10.28 -3.31
CA LEU A 33 10.07 9.62 -3.01
C LEU A 33 11.24 10.37 -3.65
N PRO A 34 12.42 10.42 -2.99
CA PRO A 34 13.60 11.00 -3.61
C PRO A 34 13.94 10.28 -4.93
N PRO A 35 14.44 11.01 -5.94
CA PRO A 35 14.80 10.43 -7.23
C PRO A 35 15.75 9.24 -7.08
N GLY A 36 15.48 8.15 -7.82
CA GLY A 36 16.33 6.97 -7.84
C GLY A 36 16.26 6.06 -6.62
N VAL A 37 15.49 6.41 -5.57
CA VAL A 37 15.35 5.55 -4.38
C VAL A 37 14.43 4.36 -4.69
N PRO A 38 14.92 3.11 -4.51
CA PRO A 38 14.10 1.91 -4.60
C PRO A 38 13.02 1.90 -3.51
N VAL A 39 11.87 1.34 -3.84
CA VAL A 39 10.77 1.16 -2.90
C VAL A 39 10.22 -0.26 -3.02
N VAL A 40 9.83 -0.81 -1.87
CA VAL A 40 9.04 -2.05 -1.78
C VAL A 40 7.66 -1.66 -1.27
N ALA A 41 6.63 -2.20 -1.91
CA ALA A 41 5.25 -1.95 -1.51
C ALA A 41 4.59 -3.23 -0.95
N CYS A 42 3.62 -3.06 -0.07
CA CYS A 42 2.64 -4.08 0.23
C CYS A 42 1.24 -3.48 0.29
N THR A 43 0.22 -4.30 0.09
CA THR A 43 -1.17 -3.87 0.14
C THR A 43 -2.00 -4.82 0.99
N ALA A 44 -2.96 -4.27 1.73
CA ALA A 44 -4.07 -5.07 2.26
C ALA A 44 -4.98 -5.51 1.10
N THR A 45 -5.65 -6.66 1.25
CA THR A 45 -6.72 -7.07 0.32
C THR A 45 -7.78 -5.96 0.21
N GLY A 46 -8.20 -5.62 -1.00
CA GLY A 46 -9.16 -4.55 -1.25
C GLY A 46 -9.06 -4.02 -2.69
N CYS A 47 -9.80 -2.95 -3.00
CA CYS A 47 -9.91 -2.45 -4.38
C CYS A 47 -8.55 -2.24 -5.05
N LEU A 48 -7.58 -1.66 -4.33
CA LEU A 48 -6.26 -1.41 -4.89
C LEU A 48 -5.57 -2.72 -5.28
N GLU A 49 -5.55 -3.71 -4.40
CA GLU A 49 -4.91 -5.00 -4.67
C GLU A 49 -5.62 -5.74 -5.82
N VAL A 50 -6.88 -6.14 -5.61
CA VAL A 50 -7.64 -6.96 -6.57
C VAL A 50 -7.69 -6.36 -8.00
N SER A 51 -7.67 -5.03 -8.11
CA SER A 51 -7.76 -4.36 -9.40
C SER A 51 -6.40 -4.11 -10.04
N THR A 52 -5.29 -4.22 -9.30
CA THR A 52 -3.92 -4.03 -9.82
C THR A 52 -3.16 -5.34 -10.00
N THR A 53 -3.65 -6.46 -9.47
CA THR A 53 -2.94 -7.76 -9.47
C THR A 53 -3.81 -8.93 -9.91
N LEU A 54 -4.78 -8.69 -10.79
CA LEU A 54 -5.60 -9.77 -11.32
C LEU A 54 -4.78 -10.69 -12.22
N TYR A 55 -4.72 -11.98 -11.89
CA TYR A 55 -4.03 -12.99 -12.67
C TYR A 55 -4.43 -12.97 -14.17
N PRO A 56 -3.47 -13.07 -15.10
CA PRO A 56 -2.02 -13.20 -14.91
C PRO A 56 -1.27 -11.86 -14.79
N ASP A 57 -1.97 -10.74 -14.78
CA ASP A 57 -1.41 -9.39 -14.91
C ASP A 57 -1.02 -8.79 -13.55
N ASN A 58 -0.01 -7.91 -13.56
CA ASN A 58 0.34 -7.08 -12.42
C ASN A 58 0.69 -5.65 -12.89
N ALA A 59 0.17 -4.64 -12.19
CA ALA A 59 0.44 -3.24 -12.48
C ALA A 59 1.59 -2.66 -11.63
N TRP A 60 2.22 -3.45 -10.76
CA TRP A 60 3.30 -3.01 -9.88
C TRP A 60 4.66 -3.21 -10.56
N ASN A 61 5.27 -2.12 -11.01
CA ASN A 61 6.61 -2.13 -11.61
C ASN A 61 7.72 -1.88 -10.57
N ILE A 62 7.50 -2.45 -9.38
CA ILE A 62 8.39 -2.46 -8.22
C ILE A 62 8.17 -3.78 -7.47
N PRO A 63 9.09 -4.21 -6.59
CA PRO A 63 8.79 -5.30 -5.67
C PRO A 63 7.55 -4.99 -4.86
N TRP A 64 6.54 -5.83 -4.99
CA TRP A 64 5.26 -5.74 -4.29
C TRP A 64 4.93 -7.09 -3.68
N ILE A 65 4.34 -7.08 -2.48
CA ILE A 65 3.90 -8.28 -1.79
C ILE A 65 2.49 -8.08 -1.23
N HIS A 66 1.65 -9.09 -1.43
CA HIS A 66 0.39 -9.24 -0.74
C HIS A 66 0.47 -10.42 0.22
N SER A 67 -0.21 -10.31 1.36
CA SER A 67 -0.29 -11.38 2.35
C SER A 67 -1.75 -11.65 2.70
N ALA A 68 -2.40 -10.75 3.42
CA ALA A 68 -3.80 -10.88 3.77
C ALA A 68 -4.45 -9.51 3.97
N PHE A 69 -5.72 -9.50 4.38
CA PHE A 69 -6.48 -8.28 4.54
C PHE A 69 -6.06 -7.51 5.80
N GLU A 70 -5.89 -8.22 6.91
CA GLU A 70 -5.70 -7.69 8.26
C GLU A 70 -4.26 -7.29 8.59
N ASN A 71 -3.29 -7.63 7.74
CA ASN A 71 -1.89 -7.68 8.16
C ASN A 71 -0.91 -6.84 7.33
N ALA A 72 -1.36 -5.96 6.44
CA ALA A 72 -0.47 -5.17 5.58
C ALA A 72 0.61 -4.39 6.36
N ALA A 73 0.26 -3.81 7.51
CA ALA A 73 1.22 -3.14 8.39
C ALA A 73 2.24 -4.11 9.02
N ALA A 74 1.81 -5.31 9.42
CA ALA A 74 2.69 -6.34 9.93
C ALA A 74 3.61 -6.89 8.84
N THR A 75 3.12 -7.05 7.60
CA THR A 75 3.92 -7.39 6.43
C THR A 75 5.00 -6.34 6.18
N ALA A 76 4.66 -5.06 6.17
CA ALA A 76 5.63 -3.98 6.02
C ALA A 76 6.68 -3.95 7.15
N ALA A 77 6.25 -4.15 8.40
CA ALA A 77 7.15 -4.30 9.55
C ALA A 77 8.14 -5.47 9.39
N GLY A 78 7.67 -6.60 8.84
CA GLY A 78 8.50 -7.75 8.50
C GLY A 78 9.54 -7.43 7.42
N ILE A 79 9.12 -6.74 6.35
CA ILE A 79 10.02 -6.27 5.28
C ILE A 79 11.09 -5.33 5.85
N GLU A 80 10.70 -4.39 6.72
CA GLU A 80 11.63 -3.43 7.35
C GLU A 80 12.64 -4.14 8.25
N SER A 81 12.17 -5.08 9.06
CA SER A 81 13.03 -5.88 9.93
C SER A 81 14.03 -6.71 9.13
N ALA A 82 13.57 -7.35 8.04
CA ALA A 82 14.43 -8.10 7.13
C ALA A 82 15.44 -7.20 6.42
N TYR A 83 15.01 -6.04 5.91
CA TYR A 83 15.88 -5.04 5.29
C TYR A 83 16.97 -4.59 6.27
N ARG A 84 16.60 -4.23 7.50
CA ARG A 84 17.55 -3.81 8.54
C ARG A 84 18.57 -4.89 8.87
N ALA A 85 18.13 -6.15 9.01
CA ALA A 85 19.01 -7.28 9.25
C ALA A 85 19.98 -7.52 8.08
N LEU A 86 19.50 -7.47 6.83
CA LEU A 86 20.32 -7.64 5.64
C LEU A 86 21.32 -6.49 5.44
N LYS A 87 20.92 -5.25 5.76
CA LYS A 87 21.78 -4.08 5.74
C LYS A 87 22.90 -4.16 6.78
N LYS A 88 22.57 -4.55 8.03
CA LYS A 88 23.57 -4.79 9.09
C LYS A 88 24.60 -5.86 8.70
N ARG A 89 24.20 -6.86 7.91
CA ARG A 89 25.07 -7.91 7.37
C ARG A 89 25.83 -7.50 6.10
N GLY A 90 25.70 -6.26 5.63
CA GLY A 90 26.34 -5.78 4.41
C GLY A 90 25.79 -6.37 3.10
N LYS A 91 24.69 -7.11 3.15
CA LYS A 91 24.07 -7.74 1.97
C LYS A 91 23.29 -6.75 1.10
N ILE A 92 22.77 -5.70 1.72
CA ILE A 92 22.11 -4.59 1.02
C ILE A 92 22.86 -3.31 1.40
N LYS A 93 23.43 -2.63 0.41
CA LYS A 93 24.18 -1.37 0.61
C LYS A 93 23.36 -0.12 0.31
N ARG A 94 22.25 -0.26 -0.43
CA ARG A 94 21.38 0.85 -0.84
C ARG A 94 20.29 1.14 0.18
N GLU A 95 19.86 2.40 0.21
CA GLU A 95 18.62 2.78 0.90
C GLU A 95 17.41 2.21 0.17
N VAL A 96 16.42 1.74 0.92
CA VAL A 96 15.14 1.26 0.40
C VAL A 96 14.02 1.88 1.23
N LYS A 97 12.96 2.32 0.57
CA LYS A 97 11.74 2.78 1.23
C LYS A 97 10.70 1.67 1.23
N ILE A 98 9.87 1.65 2.26
CA ILE A 98 8.84 0.63 2.45
C ILE A 98 7.52 1.37 2.61
N VAL A 99 6.53 0.98 1.80
CA VAL A 99 5.21 1.61 1.79
C VAL A 99 4.13 0.53 1.87
N ALA A 100 3.27 0.63 2.87
CA ALA A 100 2.04 -0.15 2.96
C ALA A 100 0.86 0.70 2.50
N PHE A 101 -0.03 0.10 1.71
CA PHE A 101 -1.33 0.69 1.40
C PHE A 101 -2.45 -0.20 1.95
N ALA A 102 -3.48 0.40 2.49
CA ALA A 102 -4.69 -0.30 2.89
C ALA A 102 -5.91 0.58 2.61
N GLY A 103 -7.06 -0.05 2.35
CA GLY A 103 -8.33 0.68 2.39
C GLY A 103 -8.68 1.10 3.82
N ASP A 104 -9.75 1.86 3.96
CA ASP A 104 -10.39 2.18 5.23
C ASP A 104 -10.71 0.95 6.07
N GLY A 105 -11.31 -0.11 5.51
CA GLY A 105 -11.60 -1.35 6.25
C GLY A 105 -10.34 -2.07 6.73
N GLY A 106 -9.27 -2.03 5.93
CA GLY A 106 -7.96 -2.57 6.31
C GLY A 106 -7.18 -1.69 7.31
N THR A 107 -7.71 -0.51 7.65
CA THR A 107 -7.06 0.46 8.55
C THR A 107 -7.87 0.68 9.83
N HIS A 108 -9.12 1.11 9.68
CA HIS A 108 -10.02 1.47 10.78
C HIS A 108 -10.64 0.25 11.46
N ASP A 109 -10.80 -0.86 10.73
CA ASP A 109 -11.42 -2.08 11.24
C ASP A 109 -10.37 -3.18 11.45
N ILE A 110 -10.32 -4.18 10.56
CA ILE A 110 -9.65 -5.45 10.80
C ILE A 110 -8.13 -5.32 10.92
N GLY A 111 -7.53 -4.36 10.22
CA GLY A 111 -6.07 -4.15 10.23
C GLY A 111 -5.56 -3.18 11.30
N LEU A 112 -6.43 -2.58 12.11
CA LEU A 112 -6.04 -1.59 13.12
C LEU A 112 -5.03 -2.16 14.12
N GLN A 113 -5.21 -3.42 14.53
CA GLN A 113 -4.28 -4.09 15.45
C GLN A 113 -2.88 -4.21 14.87
N ALA A 114 -2.77 -4.61 13.59
CA ALA A 114 -1.48 -4.75 12.92
C ALA A 114 -0.79 -3.39 12.74
N LEU A 115 -1.56 -2.36 12.40
CA LEU A 115 -1.06 -0.98 12.29
C LEU A 115 -0.55 -0.48 13.64
N SER A 116 -1.37 -0.58 14.68
CA SER A 116 -1.01 -0.19 16.05
C SER A 116 0.29 -0.87 16.50
N GLY A 117 0.40 -2.19 16.31
CA GLY A 117 1.61 -2.92 16.66
C GLY A 117 2.85 -2.50 15.85
N ALA A 118 2.70 -2.17 14.57
CA ALA A 118 3.82 -1.70 13.74
C ALA A 118 4.31 -0.30 14.17
N LEU A 119 3.39 0.59 14.54
CA LEU A 119 3.68 1.93 15.05
C LEU A 119 4.34 1.87 16.43
N GLU A 120 3.84 1.04 17.34
CA GLU A 120 4.40 0.84 18.67
C GLU A 120 5.88 0.38 18.61
N ARG A 121 6.20 -0.49 17.65
CA ARG A 121 7.59 -0.94 17.40
C ARG A 121 8.45 0.07 16.63
N ARG A 122 7.88 1.21 16.23
CA ARG A 122 8.55 2.30 15.49
C ARG A 122 9.24 1.81 14.22
N HIS A 123 8.58 0.95 13.44
CA HIS A 123 9.10 0.54 12.14
C HIS A 123 9.21 1.75 11.19
N ASN A 124 10.33 1.85 10.48
CA ASN A 124 10.57 2.91 9.50
C ASN A 124 9.90 2.58 8.17
N MET A 125 8.60 2.85 8.10
CA MET A 125 7.76 2.60 6.93
C MET A 125 6.73 3.72 6.77
N VAL A 126 6.22 3.88 5.56
CA VAL A 126 5.02 4.68 5.29
C VAL A 126 3.83 3.74 5.29
N TYR A 127 2.76 4.11 5.97
CA TYR A 127 1.46 3.45 5.87
C TYR A 127 0.44 4.46 5.35
N ALA A 128 -0.25 4.14 4.27
CA ALA A 128 -1.25 5.00 3.65
C ALA A 128 -2.62 4.32 3.67
N CYS A 129 -3.54 4.92 4.44
CA CYS A 129 -4.95 4.61 4.36
C CYS A 129 -5.55 5.28 3.13
N LEU A 130 -6.12 4.49 2.24
CA LEU A 130 -6.86 4.94 1.08
C LEU A 130 -8.34 4.91 1.46
N ASP A 131 -8.78 6.01 2.06
CA ASP A 131 -10.13 6.11 2.61
C ASP A 131 -11.14 6.44 1.51
N ASN A 132 -12.02 5.48 1.25
CA ASN A 132 -13.16 5.59 0.35
C ASN A 132 -14.47 5.29 1.10
N GLU A 133 -14.45 5.29 2.43
CA GLU A 133 -15.61 5.26 3.33
C GLU A 133 -16.53 4.03 3.21
N ALA A 134 -16.09 2.95 2.57
CA ALA A 134 -16.80 1.67 2.53
C ALA A 134 -15.87 0.55 2.07
N TYR A 135 -16.24 -0.71 2.34
CA TYR A 135 -15.63 -1.88 1.72
C TYR A 135 -16.03 -1.97 0.24
N MET A 136 -15.46 -1.11 -0.59
CA MET A 136 -15.86 -0.95 -2.00
C MET A 136 -15.68 -2.23 -2.80
N ASN A 137 -14.63 -3.01 -2.55
CA ASN A 137 -14.31 -4.20 -3.33
C ASN A 137 -15.37 -5.29 -3.20
N THR A 138 -15.92 -5.45 -2.01
CA THR A 138 -16.88 -6.51 -1.70
C THR A 138 -18.31 -6.12 -2.07
N GLY A 139 -18.54 -4.90 -2.56
CA GLY A 139 -19.86 -4.41 -2.92
C GLY A 139 -20.38 -3.30 -2.01
N ILE A 140 -19.51 -2.37 -1.59
CA ILE A 140 -19.86 -1.14 -0.85
C ILE A 140 -20.47 -1.44 0.53
N GLN A 141 -19.90 -2.36 1.30
CA GLN A 141 -20.37 -2.60 2.67
C GLN A 141 -19.91 -1.51 3.63
N ARG A 142 -20.69 -1.27 4.70
CA ARG A 142 -20.34 -0.36 5.79
C ARG A 142 -18.98 -0.70 6.41
N SER A 143 -18.13 0.32 6.60
CA SER A 143 -16.89 0.30 7.38
C SER A 143 -16.94 1.28 8.54
N SER A 144 -15.94 1.26 9.42
CA SER A 144 -15.85 2.29 10.48
C SER A 144 -15.51 3.69 9.99
N ALA A 145 -15.13 3.86 8.72
CA ALA A 145 -14.99 5.18 8.10
C ALA A 145 -16.30 5.66 7.45
N THR A 146 -17.29 4.79 7.25
CA THR A 146 -18.57 5.16 6.63
C THR A 146 -19.29 6.27 7.43
N PRO A 147 -19.61 7.42 6.80
CA PRO A 147 -20.32 8.53 7.44
C PRO A 147 -21.70 8.13 7.98
N LEU A 148 -22.15 8.83 9.02
CA LEU A 148 -23.50 8.67 9.55
C LEU A 148 -24.54 8.98 8.46
N GLY A 149 -25.49 8.08 8.27
CA GLY A 149 -26.58 8.25 7.30
C GLY A 149 -26.22 7.87 5.86
N ALA A 150 -24.99 7.40 5.60
CA ALA A 150 -24.65 6.80 4.31
C ALA A 150 -25.41 5.49 4.08
N SER A 151 -25.81 5.24 2.83
CA SER A 151 -26.38 3.96 2.40
C SER A 151 -25.28 3.12 1.78
N THR A 152 -25.00 1.97 2.40
CA THR A 152 -23.97 1.00 2.04
C THR A 152 -24.57 -0.39 2.03
#